data_AF-A0AAU5VLL2-F1
#
_entry.id   AF-A0AAU5VLL2-F1
#
_cell.length_a   1.000
_cell.length_b   1.000
_cell.length_c   1.000
_cell.angle_alpha   90.00
_cell.angle_beta   90.00
_cell.angle_gamma   90.00
#
_symmetry.space_group_name_H-M   'P 1'
#
loop_
_entity.id
_entity.type
_entity.pdbx_description
1 polymer ?
#
loop_
_entity_poly.entity_id
_entity_poly.type
_entity_poly.pdbx_seq_one_letter_code
_entity_poly.pdbx_strand_id
1 'polypeptide(L)'
;MSPREAVTRLLHGSISMQTDPSHPRGCLVALSGTVRAPGAGEAGVRKVVAARRGADRAHIRACVVRGITTGELAEDTDADGVTSMIHGFLLGISTQVCDGTSAGHLHAAADAVLANWHARGR
;
A
#
# COMPACT_ATOMS: atom_id res chain seq x y z
N MET A 1 14.95 -11.52 3.75
CA MET A 1 14.49 -10.12 3.65
C MET A 1 13.68 -9.82 4.90
N SER A 2 14.01 -8.73 5.58
CA SER A 2 13.23 -8.29 6.75
C SER A 2 11.81 -7.88 6.35
N PRO A 3 10.83 -7.98 7.26
CA PRO A 3 9.52 -7.37 7.09
C PRO A 3 9.56 -5.90 6.64
N ARG A 4 10.40 -5.07 7.27
CA ARG A 4 10.56 -3.66 6.86
C ARG A 4 11.02 -3.53 5.41
N GLU A 5 12.08 -4.25 5.03
CA GLU A 5 12.63 -4.21 3.66
C GLU A 5 11.59 -4.63 2.61
N ALA A 6 10.74 -5.62 2.93
CA ALA A 6 9.68 -6.06 2.02
C ALA A 6 8.67 -4.95 1.76
N VAL A 7 8.24 -4.24 2.82
CA VAL A 7 7.32 -3.10 2.69
C VAL A 7 8.00 -1.91 1.99
N THR A 8 9.27 -1.63 2.29
CA THR A 8 10.04 -0.60 1.58
C THR A 8 10.09 -0.87 0.09
N ARG A 9 10.44 -2.09 -0.32
CA ARG A 9 10.49 -2.48 -1.74
C ARG A 9 9.12 -2.40 -2.39
N LEU A 10 8.05 -2.79 -1.68
CA LEU A 10 6.68 -2.67 -2.17
C LEU A 10 6.31 -1.22 -2.48
N LEU A 11 6.53 -0.30 -1.53
CA LEU A 11 6.13 1.10 -1.69
C LEU A 11 6.97 1.80 -2.76
N HIS A 12 8.31 1.76 -2.66
CA HIS A 12 9.16 2.44 -3.61
C HIS A 12 9.07 1.82 -5.02
N GLY A 13 9.00 0.49 -5.12
CA GLY A 13 8.81 -0.18 -6.40
C GLY A 13 7.47 0.19 -7.06
N SER A 14 6.40 0.32 -6.27
CA SER A 14 5.09 0.75 -6.78
C SER A 14 5.09 2.20 -7.26
N ILE A 15 5.83 3.09 -6.59
CA ILE A 15 6.00 4.49 -7.03
C ILE A 15 6.77 4.53 -8.35
N SER A 16 7.95 3.90 -8.40
CA SER A 16 8.79 3.90 -9.59
C SER A 16 8.04 3.38 -10.81
N MET A 17 7.34 2.25 -10.67
CA MET A 17 6.49 1.70 -11.72
C MET A 17 5.41 2.71 -12.12
N GLN A 18 4.58 3.19 -11.19
CA GLN A 18 3.42 4.03 -11.58
C GLN A 18 3.81 5.38 -12.20
N THR A 19 5.01 5.89 -11.91
CA THR A 19 5.52 7.14 -12.47
C THR A 19 6.34 6.99 -13.76
N ASP A 20 6.62 5.76 -14.19
CA ASP A 20 7.36 5.47 -15.41
C ASP A 20 6.58 5.97 -16.65
N PRO A 21 7.18 6.80 -17.52
CA PRO A 21 6.51 7.34 -18.69
C PRO A 21 6.29 6.33 -19.84
N SER A 22 6.86 5.13 -19.75
CA SER A 22 6.73 4.09 -20.79
C SER A 22 5.36 3.39 -20.82
N HIS A 23 4.50 3.64 -19.83
CA HIS A 23 3.17 3.05 -19.74
C HIS A 23 2.18 4.00 -19.05
N PRO A 24 0.86 3.69 -19.05
CA PRO A 24 -0.12 4.51 -18.35
C PRO A 24 0.22 4.67 -16.86
N ARG A 25 -0.04 5.88 -16.37
CA ARG A 25 0.16 6.27 -14.97
C ARG A 25 -0.88 5.65 -14.04
N GLY A 26 -0.45 5.30 -12.83
CA GLY A 26 -1.31 4.73 -11.78
C GLY A 26 -1.55 3.22 -11.93
N CYS A 27 -2.17 2.61 -10.92
CA CYS A 27 -2.43 1.18 -10.88
C CYS A 27 -3.88 0.85 -11.25
N LEU A 28 -4.07 0.01 -12.28
CA LEU A 28 -5.39 -0.46 -12.69
C LEU A 28 -6.17 -1.08 -11.53
N VAL A 29 -5.51 -1.86 -10.68
CA VAL A 29 -6.12 -2.53 -9.52
C VAL A 29 -6.59 -1.51 -8.47
N ALA A 30 -5.87 -0.41 -8.29
CA ALA A 30 -6.25 0.63 -7.33
C ALA A 30 -7.37 1.51 -7.86
N LEU A 31 -7.29 1.92 -9.13
CA LEU A 31 -8.20 2.91 -9.73
C LEU A 31 -9.53 2.31 -10.21
N SER A 32 -9.57 1.01 -10.50
CA SER A 32 -10.77 0.38 -11.08
C SER A 32 -11.74 -0.16 -10.03
N GLY A 33 -13.04 -0.05 -10.34
CA GLY A 33 -14.12 -0.72 -9.60
C GLY A 33 -14.28 -0.28 -8.15
N THR A 34 -13.87 0.95 -7.81
CA THR A 34 -13.95 1.54 -6.46
C THR A 34 -15.28 2.26 -6.21
N VAL A 35 -15.80 3.01 -7.19
CA VAL A 35 -17.05 3.78 -7.10
C VAL A 35 -18.24 2.99 -7.65
N ARG A 36 -19.40 3.10 -6.98
CA ARG A 36 -20.66 2.45 -7.39
C ARG A 36 -21.89 3.28 -7.00
N ALA A 37 -22.89 3.32 -7.88
CA ALA A 37 -24.24 3.74 -7.53
C ALA A 37 -24.95 2.71 -6.64
N PRO A 38 -25.69 3.13 -5.59
CA PRO A 38 -26.48 2.22 -4.77
C PRO A 38 -27.32 1.26 -5.62
N GLY A 39 -27.31 -0.03 -5.27
CA GLY A 39 -28.09 -1.06 -5.99
C GLY A 39 -27.44 -1.66 -7.24
N ALA A 40 -26.31 -1.14 -7.75
CA ALA A 40 -25.65 -1.80 -8.88
C ALA A 40 -25.07 -3.16 -8.47
N GLY A 41 -25.27 -4.19 -9.31
CA GLY A 41 -24.76 -5.55 -9.07
C GLY A 41 -23.23 -5.64 -9.08
N GLU A 42 -22.70 -6.80 -8.68
CA GLU A 42 -21.25 -7.04 -8.78
C GLU A 42 -20.82 -7.27 -10.23
N ALA A 43 -20.30 -6.24 -10.89
CA ALA A 43 -19.61 -6.41 -12.17
C ALA A 43 -18.34 -7.27 -11.96
N GLY A 44 -18.09 -8.27 -12.82
CA GLY A 44 -17.00 -9.23 -12.66
C GLY A 44 -15.61 -8.60 -12.43
N VAL A 45 -15.34 -7.47 -13.10
CA VAL A 45 -14.09 -6.69 -12.91
C VAL A 45 -13.91 -6.23 -11.46
N ARG A 46 -14.98 -5.75 -10.80
CA ARG A 46 -14.93 -5.28 -9.41
C ARG A 46 -14.50 -6.39 -8.46
N LYS A 47 -15.09 -7.58 -8.62
CA LYS A 47 -14.75 -8.73 -7.76
C LYS A 47 -13.27 -9.10 -7.90
N VAL A 48 -12.75 -9.09 -9.13
CA VAL A 48 -11.34 -9.38 -9.41
C VAL A 48 -10.41 -8.35 -8.77
N VAL A 49 -10.63 -7.05 -8.99
CA VAL A 49 -9.76 -6.01 -8.41
C VAL A 49 -9.89 -5.93 -6.89
N ALA A 50 -11.08 -6.16 -6.33
CA ALA A 50 -11.28 -6.22 -4.88
C ALA A 50 -10.53 -7.40 -4.26
N ALA A 51 -10.59 -8.58 -4.88
CA ALA A 51 -9.83 -9.74 -4.44
C ALA A 51 -8.32 -9.49 -4.49
N ARG A 52 -7.82 -8.84 -5.55
CA ARG A 52 -6.40 -8.48 -5.65
C ARG A 52 -5.96 -7.50 -4.57
N ARG A 53 -6.71 -6.42 -4.33
CA ARG A 53 -6.44 -5.50 -3.19
C ARG A 53 -6.50 -6.24 -1.85
N GLY A 54 -7.38 -7.22 -1.71
CA GLY A 54 -7.46 -8.09 -0.53
C GLY A 54 -6.18 -8.91 -0.32
N ALA A 55 -5.65 -9.51 -1.39
CA ALA A 55 -4.39 -10.25 -1.35
C ALA A 55 -3.19 -9.35 -1.02
N ASP A 56 -3.10 -8.17 -1.64
CA ASP A 56 -2.03 -7.20 -1.35
C ASP A 56 -2.07 -6.78 0.13
N ARG A 57 -3.26 -6.49 0.68
CA ARG A 57 -3.46 -6.20 2.12
C ARG A 57 -3.03 -7.36 3.01
N ALA A 58 -3.35 -8.60 2.64
CA ALA A 58 -2.97 -9.78 3.42
C ALA A 58 -1.45 -9.98 3.47
N HIS A 59 -0.75 -9.74 2.35
CA HIS A 59 0.72 -9.81 2.31
C HIS A 59 1.38 -8.72 3.15
N ILE A 60 0.85 -7.50 3.13
CA ILE A 60 1.29 -6.41 4.02
C ILE A 60 1.11 -6.83 5.48
N ARG A 61 -0.07 -7.34 5.84
CA ARG A 61 -0.36 -7.80 7.21
C ARG A 61 0.60 -8.90 7.66
N ALA A 62 0.92 -9.84 6.78
CA ALA A 62 1.88 -10.90 7.10
C ALA A 62 3.27 -10.34 7.40
N CYS A 63 3.70 -9.27 6.71
CA CYS A 63 4.92 -8.56 7.05
C CYS A 63 4.81 -7.87 8.41
N VAL A 64 3.72 -7.16 8.69
CA VAL A 64 3.52 -6.47 9.98
C VAL A 64 3.56 -7.47 11.14
N VAL A 65 2.82 -8.58 11.06
CA VAL A 65 2.82 -9.63 12.09
C VAL A 65 4.22 -10.21 12.28
N ARG A 66 4.93 -10.51 11.19
CA ARG A 66 6.32 -10.96 11.28
C ARG A 66 7.21 -9.91 11.95
N GLY A 67 7.03 -8.63 11.64
CA GLY A 67 7.79 -7.52 12.24
C GLY A 67 7.58 -7.45 13.75
N ILE A 68 6.37 -7.70 14.24
CA ILE A 68 6.09 -7.83 15.68
C ILE A 68 6.82 -9.05 16.25
N THR A 69 6.67 -10.22 15.61
CA THR A 69 7.29 -11.48 16.08
C THR A 69 8.82 -11.42 16.10
N THR A 70 9.45 -10.68 15.18
CA THR A 70 10.91 -10.53 15.12
C THR A 70 11.43 -9.33 15.91
N GLY A 71 10.57 -8.59 16.60
CA GLY A 71 10.94 -7.41 17.40
C GLY A 71 11.30 -6.16 16.59
N GLU A 72 10.99 -6.11 15.29
CA GLU A 72 11.12 -4.88 14.49
C GLU A 72 10.02 -3.85 14.81
N LEU A 73 8.87 -4.34 15.27
CA LEU A 73 7.73 -3.57 15.77
C LEU A 73 7.47 -3.96 17.23
N ALA A 74 6.88 -3.03 18.00
CA ALA A 74 6.54 -3.28 19.40
C ALA A 74 5.42 -4.33 19.52
N GLU A 75 5.42 -5.10 20.61
CA GLU A 75 4.45 -6.17 20.87
C GLU A 75 2.99 -5.67 20.94
N ASP A 76 2.79 -4.42 21.36
CA ASP A 76 1.48 -3.76 21.47
C ASP A 76 1.05 -3.05 20.17
N THR A 77 1.81 -3.19 19.08
CA THR A 77 1.45 -2.60 17.78
C THR A 77 0.11 -3.14 17.29
N ASP A 78 -0.84 -2.24 16.99
CA ASP A 78 -2.06 -2.60 16.25
C ASP A 78 -1.71 -3.00 14.81
N ALA A 79 -1.65 -4.32 14.58
CA ALA A 79 -1.28 -4.89 13.30
C ALA A 79 -2.25 -4.49 12.18
N ASP A 80 -3.56 -4.37 12.48
CA ASP A 80 -4.58 -4.06 11.48
C ASP A 80 -4.59 -2.56 11.15
N GLY A 81 -4.34 -1.71 12.15
CA GLY A 81 -4.11 -0.27 11.99
C GLY A 81 -2.90 0.03 11.11
N VAL A 82 -1.74 -0.56 11.42
CA VAL A 82 -0.51 -0.39 10.62
C VAL A 82 -0.68 -0.94 9.20
N THR A 83 -1.31 -2.12 9.07
CA THR A 83 -1.63 -2.69 7.75
C THR A 83 -2.50 -1.75 6.93
N SER A 84 -3.52 -1.15 7.55
CA SER A 84 -4.45 -0.25 6.87
C SER A 84 -3.78 1.05 6.46
N MET A 85 -2.87 1.60 7.27
CA MET A 85 -2.06 2.77 6.92
C MET A 85 -1.21 2.49 5.66
N ILE A 86 -0.44 1.40 5.67
CA ILE A 86 0.47 1.06 4.57
C ILE A 86 -0.31 0.74 3.30
N HIS A 87 -1.35 -0.09 3.39
CA HIS A 87 -2.15 -0.47 2.23
C HIS A 87 -2.96 0.72 1.69
N GLY A 88 -3.46 1.60 2.57
CA GLY A 88 -4.13 2.84 2.19
C GLY A 88 -3.20 3.76 1.41
N PHE A 89 -1.97 3.96 1.89
CA PHE A 89 -0.94 4.71 1.17
C PHE A 89 -0.62 4.06 -0.18
N LEU A 90 -0.42 2.73 -0.22
CA LEU A 90 -0.14 2.00 -1.45
C LEU A 90 -1.19 2.25 -2.55
N LEU A 91 -2.49 2.22 -2.18
CA LEU A 91 -3.58 2.52 -3.11
C LEU A 91 -3.62 4.00 -3.49
N GLY A 92 -3.36 4.89 -2.53
CA GLY A 92 -3.38 6.35 -2.72
C GLY A 92 -2.28 6.88 -3.63
N ILE A 93 -1.17 6.15 -3.80
CA ILE A 93 -0.13 6.48 -4.80
C ILE A 93 -0.76 6.65 -6.18
N SER A 94 -1.68 5.76 -6.57
CA SER A 94 -2.25 5.79 -7.91
C SER A 94 -2.98 7.10 -8.22
N THR A 95 -3.78 7.61 -7.29
CA THR A 95 -4.49 8.88 -7.46
C THR A 95 -3.51 10.04 -7.56
N GLN A 96 -2.55 10.13 -6.64
CA GLN A 96 -1.57 11.23 -6.64
C GLN A 96 -0.69 11.26 -7.90
N VAL A 97 -0.33 10.08 -8.43
CA VAL A 97 0.41 9.96 -9.69
C VAL A 97 -0.44 10.47 -10.87
N CYS A 98 -1.73 10.11 -10.92
CA CYS A 98 -2.66 10.63 -11.94
C CYS A 98 -2.83 12.15 -11.83
N ASP A 99 -2.81 12.70 -10.61
CA ASP A 99 -2.91 14.14 -10.35
C ASP A 99 -1.58 14.90 -10.54
N GLY A 100 -0.51 14.20 -10.92
CA GLY A 100 0.77 14.83 -11.29
C GLY A 100 1.73 15.09 -10.13
N THR A 101 1.52 14.46 -8.96
CA THR A 101 2.50 14.50 -7.87
C THR A 101 3.81 13.85 -8.32
N SER A 102 4.94 14.49 -8.03
CA SER A 102 6.25 14.02 -8.50
C SER A 102 6.67 12.72 -7.80
N ALA A 103 7.43 11.88 -8.51
CA ALA A 103 7.99 10.64 -7.97
C ALA A 103 8.83 10.89 -6.71
N GLY A 104 9.64 11.95 -6.71
CA GLY A 104 10.45 12.34 -5.56
C GLY A 104 9.62 12.65 -4.31
N HIS A 105 8.49 13.35 -4.47
CA HIS A 105 7.58 13.63 -3.36
C HIS A 105 6.93 12.33 -2.84
N LEU A 106 6.51 11.44 -3.73
CA LEU A 106 5.90 10.16 -3.35
C LEU A 106 6.90 9.24 -2.64
N HIS A 107 8.16 9.22 -3.04
CA HIS A 107 9.21 8.49 -2.33
C HIS A 107 9.44 9.06 -0.93
N ALA A 108 9.52 10.39 -0.78
CA ALA A 108 9.60 11.01 0.54
C ALA A 108 8.37 10.71 1.42
N ALA A 109 7.18 10.65 0.84
CA ALA A 109 5.96 10.24 1.54
C ALA A 109 6.01 8.76 1.96
N ALA A 110 6.58 7.87 1.13
CA ALA A 110 6.80 6.47 1.50
C ALA A 110 7.79 6.34 2.66
N ASP A 111 8.87 7.12 2.66
CA ASP A 111 9.82 7.18 3.78
C ASP A 111 9.13 7.66 5.07
N ALA A 112 8.23 8.65 4.99
CA ALA A 112 7.45 9.12 6.13
C ALA A 112 6.49 8.03 6.68
N VAL A 113 5.87 7.24 5.81
CA VAL A 113 5.06 6.07 6.24
C VAL A 113 5.97 5.05 6.94
N LEU A 114 7.13 4.72 6.35
CA LEU A 114 8.10 3.76 6.90
C LEU A 114 8.78 4.25 8.19
N ALA A 115 8.82 5.56 8.46
CA ALA A 115 9.30 6.09 9.73
C ALA A 115 8.45 5.60 10.92
N ASN A 116 7.19 5.21 10.69
CA ASN A 116 6.33 4.59 11.70
C ASN A 116 6.66 3.09 11.93
N TRP A 117 7.51 2.48 11.09
CA TRP A 117 7.99 1.10 11.24
C TRP A 117 9.24 1.04 12.14
N HIS A 118 9.22 1.74 13.27
CA HIS A 118 10.24 1.61 14.29
C HIS A 118 9.53 1.38 15.61
N ALA A 119 10.12 0.54 16.47
CA ALA A 119 9.70 0.40 17.85
C ALA A 119 9.59 1.80 18.45
N ARG A 120 8.38 2.21 18.86
CA ARG A 120 8.24 3.33 19.79
C ARG A 120 8.77 2.86 21.13
N GLY A 121 10.10 2.83 21.26
CA GLY A 121 10.76 2.72 22.54
C GLY A 121 10.51 4.01 23.30
N ARG A 122 9.70 3.92 24.35
CA ARG A 122 9.79 4.79 25.52
C ARG A 122 10.00 3.90 26.72
#